data_AF-A0A1Q6YIW1-F1
#
_entry.id   AF-A0A1Q6YIW1-F1
#
_cell.length_a   1.000
_cell.length_b   1.000
_cell.length_c   1.000
_cell.angle_alpha   90.00
_cell.angle_beta   90.00
_cell.angle_gamma   90.00
#
_symmetry.space_group_name_H-M   'P 1'
#
loop_
_entity.id
_entity.type
_entity.pdbx_description
1 polymer ?
#
loop_
_entity_poly.entity_id
_entity_poly.type
_entity_poly.pdbx_seq_one_letter_code
_entity_poly.pdbx_strand_id
1 'polypeptide(L)'
;MTAPKVWPVFVVYVLAFVAIVAFTIVAAVALHVLYPDIAEAELFNGLPGLLAGGIASSVALGITVLTVSRPLDLGRLRLRPGRETGRDLVAIVLGTLALGQVLDSLTMLAGLGQRGSMAVIRRALEGAGGPDLFAAVLVIGIMAGAAEEIFFRGYMQTRFREAWPAGAAIVTAAAAFGLLHLEWLHALLALMLGLWFGYVTERMGSALPSLAAHVINNSMFTLLTATVGTVTAFAPNVGLAVGSAVIFALCVAFVTRRRAPVAS
;
A
#
# COMPACT_ATOMS: atom_id res chain seq x y z
N MET A 1 33.25 -12.13 7.23
CA MET A 1 32.44 -10.92 6.97
C MET A 1 31.37 -10.83 8.05
N THR A 2 31.26 -9.73 8.78
CA THR A 2 30.20 -9.54 9.78
C THR A 2 28.86 -9.35 9.07
N ALA A 3 27.79 -9.97 9.57
CA ALA A 3 26.44 -9.76 9.02
C ALA A 3 26.10 -8.26 9.01
N PRO A 4 25.45 -7.75 7.95
CA PRO A 4 25.09 -6.33 7.86
C PRO A 4 24.16 -5.92 9.01
N LYS A 5 24.39 -4.73 9.58
CA LYS A 5 23.59 -4.21 10.70
C LYS A 5 22.21 -3.78 10.21
N VAL A 6 21.16 -4.25 10.88
CA VAL A 6 19.75 -3.95 10.55
C VAL A 6 19.19 -2.72 11.26
N TRP A 7 19.78 -2.30 12.39
CA TRP A 7 19.31 -1.14 13.15
C TRP A 7 19.17 0.17 12.34
N PRO A 8 20.01 0.47 11.32
CA PRO A 8 19.85 1.68 10.52
C PRO A 8 18.52 1.71 9.77
N VAL A 9 17.97 0.55 9.41
CA VAL A 9 16.67 0.45 8.72
C VAL A 9 15.55 1.00 9.59
N PHE A 10 15.58 0.72 10.90
CA PHE A 10 14.60 1.27 11.85
C PHE A 10 14.76 2.77 12.05
N VAL A 11 15.99 3.28 12.07
CA VAL A 11 16.23 4.73 12.12
C VAL A 11 15.67 5.41 10.87
N VAL A 12 15.90 4.84 9.69
CA VAL A 12 15.34 5.36 8.44
C VAL A 12 13.81 5.30 8.45
N TYR A 13 13.20 4.25 9.00
CA TYR A 13 11.75 4.17 9.19
C TYR A 13 11.21 5.30 10.08
N VAL A 14 11.86 5.58 11.21
CA VAL A 14 11.48 6.71 12.09
C VAL A 14 11.66 8.05 11.37
N LEU A 15 12.75 8.23 10.63
CA LEU A 15 12.97 9.44 9.83
C LEU A 15 11.91 9.62 8.73
N ALA A 16 11.53 8.53 8.06
CA ALA A 16 10.44 8.54 7.07
C ALA A 16 9.13 8.97 7.72
N PHE A 17 8.81 8.44 8.89
CA PHE A 17 7.62 8.81 9.66
C PHE A 17 7.63 10.30 10.05
N VAL A 18 8.73 10.80 10.59
CA VAL A 18 8.88 12.23 10.93
C VAL A 18 8.75 13.11 9.69
N ALA A 19 9.33 12.69 8.56
CA ALA A 19 9.19 13.40 7.29
C ALA A 19 7.74 13.42 6.80
N ILE A 20 7.00 12.30 6.88
CA ILE A 20 5.57 12.24 6.55
C ILE A 20 4.80 13.26 7.39
N VAL A 21 4.99 13.24 8.72
CA VAL A 21 4.30 14.18 9.63
C VAL A 21 4.63 15.64 9.30
N ALA A 22 5.90 15.95 9.05
CA ALA A 22 6.31 17.31 8.70
C ALA A 22 5.67 17.78 7.37
N PHE A 23 5.70 16.93 6.35
CA PHE A 23 5.15 17.25 5.03
C PHE A 23 3.63 17.36 5.06
N THR A 24 2.94 16.51 5.84
CA THR A 24 1.48 16.59 5.98
C THR A 24 1.04 17.82 6.76
N ILE A 25 1.79 18.27 7.76
CA ILE A 25 1.54 19.56 8.45
C ILE A 25 1.68 20.72 7.46
N VAL A 26 2.75 20.76 6.66
CA VAL A 26 2.94 21.80 5.65
C VAL A 26 1.80 21.80 4.63
N ALA A 27 1.40 20.61 4.17
CA ALA A 27 0.28 20.46 3.24
C ALA A 27 -1.05 20.91 3.87
N ALA A 28 -1.31 20.59 5.14
CA ALA A 28 -2.51 21.01 5.85
C ALA A 28 -2.58 22.54 6.03
N VAL A 29 -1.45 23.18 6.40
CA VAL A 29 -1.37 24.65 6.51
C VAL A 29 -1.58 25.30 5.14
N ALA A 30 -0.92 24.81 4.09
CA ALA A 30 -1.10 25.33 2.74
C ALA A 30 -2.55 25.20 2.27
N LEU A 31 -3.19 24.06 2.55
CA LEU A 31 -4.58 23.82 2.20
C LEU A 31 -5.53 24.78 2.92
N HIS A 32 -5.33 25.00 4.23
CA HIS A 32 -6.12 25.96 5.00
C HIS A 32 -5.96 27.41 4.50
N VAL A 33 -4.74 27.80 4.09
CA VAL A 33 -4.48 29.12 3.51
C VAL A 33 -5.13 29.31 2.13
N LEU A 34 -5.17 28.26 1.31
CA LEU A 34 -5.76 28.29 -0.03
C LEU A 34 -7.30 28.27 -0.01
N TYR A 35 -7.89 27.67 1.02
CA TYR A 35 -9.35 27.50 1.16
C TYR A 35 -9.84 28.00 2.52
N PRO A 36 -9.69 29.30 2.84
CA PRO A 36 -10.00 29.83 4.17
C PRO A 36 -11.49 29.77 4.51
N ASP A 37 -12.37 29.70 3.51
CA ASP A 37 -13.82 29.71 3.68
C ASP A 37 -14.42 28.31 3.92
N ILE A 38 -13.64 27.24 3.75
CA ILE A 38 -14.09 25.86 3.97
C ILE A 38 -13.83 25.47 5.43
N ALA A 39 -14.84 24.90 6.09
CA ALA A 39 -14.68 24.41 7.46
C ALA A 39 -13.56 23.36 7.54
N GLU A 40 -12.67 23.46 8.53
CA GLU A 40 -11.49 22.58 8.65
C GLU A 40 -11.85 21.09 8.61
N ALA A 41 -12.95 20.70 9.26
CA ALA A 41 -13.40 19.31 9.26
C ALA A 41 -13.79 18.82 7.85
N GLU A 42 -14.40 19.66 7.03
CA GLU A 42 -14.76 19.34 5.64
C GLU A 42 -13.51 19.34 4.75
N LEU A 43 -12.61 20.30 4.97
CA LEU A 43 -11.38 20.44 4.21
C LEU A 43 -10.44 19.23 4.41
N PHE A 44 -10.21 18.83 5.65
CA PHE A 44 -9.26 17.77 5.99
C PHE A 44 -9.84 16.35 5.89
N ASN A 45 -11.15 16.16 6.06
CA ASN A 45 -11.79 14.86 5.86
C ASN A 45 -12.34 14.66 4.44
N GLY A 46 -12.32 15.70 3.61
CA GLY A 46 -12.73 15.65 2.22
C GLY A 46 -11.62 15.25 1.26
N LEU A 47 -11.95 15.25 -0.03
CA LEU A 47 -11.00 14.92 -1.10
C LEU A 47 -9.73 15.80 -1.10
N PRO A 48 -9.80 17.15 -0.89
CA PRO A 48 -8.60 17.98 -0.88
C PRO A 48 -7.60 17.56 0.20
N GLY A 49 -8.06 17.29 1.42
CA GLY A 49 -7.23 16.80 2.52
C GLY A 49 -6.61 15.44 2.20
N LEU A 50 -7.39 14.52 1.63
CA LEU A 50 -6.90 13.20 1.23
C LEU A 50 -5.81 13.29 0.15
N LEU A 51 -6.01 14.11 -0.88
CA LEU A 51 -5.02 14.34 -1.95
C LEU A 51 -3.75 15.00 -1.41
N ALA A 52 -3.90 16.07 -0.61
CA ALA A 52 -2.78 16.79 -0.03
C ALA A 52 -1.93 15.88 0.88
N GLY A 53 -2.59 15.08 1.72
CA GLY A 53 -1.95 14.09 2.58
C GLY A 53 -1.24 13.00 1.78
N GLY A 54 -1.89 12.44 0.74
CA GLY A 54 -1.31 11.41 -0.13
C GLY A 54 -0.08 11.90 -0.91
N ILE A 55 -0.10 13.13 -1.42
CA ILE A 55 1.07 13.76 -2.06
C ILE A 55 2.20 13.93 -1.04
N ALA A 56 1.89 14.51 0.11
CA ALA A 56 2.86 14.80 1.16
C ALA A 56 3.58 13.53 1.63
N SER A 57 2.84 12.48 1.97
CA SER A 57 3.41 11.21 2.43
C SER A 57 4.24 10.52 1.35
N SER A 58 3.76 10.51 0.11
CA SER A 58 4.46 9.89 -1.03
C SER A 58 5.78 10.60 -1.33
N VAL A 59 5.80 11.94 -1.31
CA VAL A 59 7.02 12.74 -1.49
C VAL A 59 8.00 12.48 -0.34
N ALA A 60 7.53 12.45 0.91
CA ALA A 60 8.36 12.18 2.07
C ALA A 60 9.04 10.79 1.99
N LEU A 61 8.29 9.75 1.61
CA LEU A 61 8.84 8.41 1.37
C LEU A 61 9.87 8.41 0.23
N GLY A 62 9.54 9.04 -0.90
CA GLY A 62 10.42 9.14 -2.07
C GLY A 62 11.75 9.84 -1.74
N ILE A 63 11.69 11.00 -1.09
CA ILE A 63 12.88 11.75 -0.65
C ILE A 63 13.71 10.91 0.32
N THR A 64 13.06 10.21 1.26
CA THR A 64 13.75 9.33 2.21
C THR A 64 14.55 8.26 1.47
N VAL A 65 13.92 7.52 0.55
CA VAL A 65 14.62 6.48 -0.24
C VAL A 65 15.76 7.06 -1.06
N LEU A 66 15.53 8.17 -1.76
CA LEU A 66 16.54 8.86 -2.58
C LEU A 66 17.74 9.39 -1.78
N THR A 67 17.55 9.64 -0.48
CA THR A 67 18.61 10.12 0.42
C THR A 67 19.44 8.97 0.94
N VAL A 68 18.80 7.89 1.38
CA VAL A 68 19.47 6.76 2.05
C VAL A 68 20.05 5.72 1.08
N SER A 69 19.62 5.73 -0.18
CA SER A 69 20.00 4.75 -1.20
C SER A 69 20.98 5.31 -2.23
N ARG A 70 21.89 6.21 -1.83
CA ARG A 70 22.88 6.80 -2.73
C ARG A 70 24.18 5.98 -2.79
N PRO A 71 24.80 5.80 -3.97
CA PRO A 71 24.27 6.11 -5.30
C PRO A 71 23.07 5.23 -5.64
N LEU A 72 22.10 5.79 -6.37
CA LEU A 72 20.86 5.09 -6.69
C LEU A 72 21.14 3.88 -7.59
N ASP A 73 20.92 2.69 -7.04
CA ASP A 73 21.01 1.43 -7.77
C ASP A 73 19.66 0.71 -7.68
N LEU A 74 18.90 0.75 -8.78
CA LEU A 74 17.60 0.09 -8.87
C LEU A 74 17.71 -1.43 -8.67
N GLY A 75 18.87 -2.05 -8.96
CA GLY A 75 19.11 -3.45 -8.66
C GLY A 75 19.14 -3.73 -7.16
N ARG A 76 19.81 -2.87 -6.38
CA ARG A 76 19.83 -2.96 -4.90
C ARG A 76 18.48 -2.67 -4.25
N LEU A 77 17.61 -1.93 -4.94
CA LEU A 77 16.22 -1.73 -4.53
C LEU A 77 15.26 -2.78 -5.12
N ARG A 78 15.76 -3.78 -5.86
CA ARG A 78 14.94 -4.80 -6.53
C ARG A 78 13.86 -4.20 -7.44
N LEU A 79 14.12 -3.03 -8.00
CA LEU A 79 13.28 -2.31 -8.97
C LEU A 79 13.71 -2.61 -10.40
N ARG A 80 14.04 -3.88 -10.67
CA ARG A 80 14.30 -4.42 -12.01
C ARG A 80 13.36 -5.60 -12.25
N PRO A 81 12.96 -5.88 -13.50
CA PRO A 81 12.17 -7.08 -13.80
C PRO A 81 12.81 -8.32 -13.18
N GLY A 82 11.99 -9.12 -12.51
CA GLY A 82 12.39 -10.37 -11.90
C GLY A 82 12.20 -11.54 -12.87
N ARG A 83 11.75 -12.68 -12.34
CA ARG A 83 11.44 -13.89 -13.14
C ARG A 83 10.00 -13.95 -13.65
N GLU A 84 9.18 -12.98 -13.28
CA GLU A 84 7.75 -13.01 -13.52
C GLU A 84 7.43 -13.14 -15.00
N THR A 85 6.53 -14.06 -15.31
CA THR A 85 5.88 -14.14 -16.63
C THR A 85 4.59 -13.33 -16.59
N GLY A 86 4.00 -13.05 -17.76
CA GLY A 86 2.69 -12.39 -17.82
C GLY A 86 1.60 -13.13 -17.03
N ARG A 87 1.65 -14.47 -16.97
CA ARG A 87 0.73 -15.28 -16.16
C ARG A 87 0.94 -15.08 -14.66
N ASP A 88 2.18 -14.88 -14.23
CA ASP A 88 2.50 -14.59 -12.84
C ASP A 88 1.95 -13.21 -12.46
N LEU A 89 2.14 -12.21 -13.31
CA LEU A 89 1.59 -10.87 -13.11
C LEU A 89 0.05 -10.90 -12.99
N VAL A 90 -0.64 -11.62 -13.88
CA VAL A 90 -2.10 -11.79 -13.79
C VAL A 90 -2.50 -12.44 -12.47
N ALA A 91 -1.84 -13.55 -12.07
CA ALA A 91 -2.15 -14.22 -10.82
C ALA A 91 -1.87 -13.35 -9.59
N ILE A 92 -0.81 -12.53 -9.63
CA ILE A 92 -0.46 -11.59 -8.55
C ILE A 92 -1.50 -10.48 -8.44
N VAL A 93 -1.89 -9.87 -9.56
CA VAL A 93 -2.90 -8.80 -9.59
C VAL A 93 -4.26 -9.34 -9.14
N LEU A 94 -4.71 -10.47 -9.70
CA LEU A 94 -5.97 -11.10 -9.29
C LEU A 94 -5.95 -11.51 -7.82
N GLY A 95 -4.84 -12.08 -7.34
CA GLY A 95 -4.67 -12.40 -5.93
C GLY A 95 -4.74 -11.17 -5.03
N THR A 96 -4.15 -10.05 -5.45
CA THR A 96 -4.19 -8.80 -4.69
C THR A 96 -5.60 -8.23 -4.62
N LEU A 97 -6.30 -8.14 -5.75
CA LEU A 97 -7.68 -7.66 -5.81
C LEU A 97 -8.62 -8.55 -4.99
N ALA A 98 -8.43 -9.87 -5.08
CA ALA A 98 -9.18 -10.83 -4.30
C ALA A 98 -8.93 -10.67 -2.79
N LEU A 99 -7.66 -10.54 -2.37
CA LEU A 99 -7.33 -10.29 -0.97
C LEU A 99 -7.92 -8.96 -0.48
N GLY A 100 -7.80 -7.89 -1.26
CA GLY A 100 -8.42 -6.59 -0.96
C GLY A 100 -9.93 -6.70 -0.75
N GLN A 101 -10.63 -7.40 -1.66
CA GLN A 101 -12.07 -7.63 -1.55
C GLN A 101 -12.45 -8.49 -0.33
N VAL A 102 -11.68 -9.54 -0.02
CA VAL A 102 -11.90 -10.36 1.17
C VAL A 102 -11.82 -9.50 2.42
N LEU A 103 -10.74 -8.73 2.54
CA LEU A 103 -10.49 -7.86 3.69
C LEU A 103 -11.62 -6.84 3.83
N ASP A 104 -12.03 -6.19 2.73
CA ASP A 104 -13.10 -5.22 2.74
C ASP A 104 -14.44 -5.83 3.18
N SER A 105 -14.85 -6.94 2.56
CA SER A 105 -16.10 -7.61 2.93
C SER A 105 -16.08 -8.12 4.37
N LEU A 106 -14.95 -8.60 4.89
CA LEU A 106 -14.83 -8.97 6.30
C LEU A 106 -15.00 -7.77 7.23
N THR A 107 -14.48 -6.59 6.88
CA THR A 107 -14.73 -5.38 7.69
C THR A 107 -16.21 -4.98 7.68
N MET A 108 -16.90 -5.11 6.56
CA MET A 108 -18.34 -4.85 6.47
C MET A 108 -19.15 -5.84 7.32
N LEU A 109 -18.85 -7.14 7.21
CA LEU A 109 -19.52 -8.19 7.98
C LEU A 109 -19.27 -8.07 9.49
N ALA A 110 -18.10 -7.57 9.89
CA ALA A 110 -17.76 -7.29 11.28
C ALA A 110 -18.39 -5.99 11.83
N GLY A 111 -19.12 -5.21 11.01
CA GLY A 111 -19.69 -3.92 11.40
C GLY A 111 -18.64 -2.82 11.58
N LEU A 112 -17.45 -3.01 11.00
CA LEU A 112 -16.30 -2.11 11.10
C LEU A 112 -16.08 -1.26 9.84
N GLY A 113 -16.68 -1.64 8.70
CA GLY A 113 -16.43 -0.99 7.41
C GLY A 113 -16.83 0.49 7.30
N GLN A 114 -17.55 1.02 8.28
CA GLN A 114 -17.98 2.42 8.38
C GLN A 114 -17.26 3.19 9.50
N ARG A 115 -16.11 2.67 9.98
CA ARG A 115 -15.30 3.27 11.05
C ARG A 115 -13.88 3.59 10.59
N GLY A 116 -13.20 4.45 11.36
CA GLY A 116 -11.79 4.76 11.17
C GLY A 116 -11.48 5.51 9.88
N SER A 117 -10.21 5.50 9.49
CA SER A 117 -9.72 6.21 8.30
C SER A 117 -10.31 5.66 7.00
N MET A 118 -10.61 4.36 6.93
CA MET A 118 -11.22 3.77 5.73
C MET A 118 -12.59 4.37 5.41
N ALA A 119 -13.39 4.66 6.42
CA ALA A 119 -14.68 5.33 6.23
C ALA A 119 -14.52 6.78 5.75
N VAL A 120 -13.50 7.49 6.26
CA VAL A 120 -13.16 8.85 5.81
C VAL A 120 -12.74 8.83 4.34
N ILE A 121 -11.85 7.90 3.95
CA ILE A 121 -11.41 7.73 2.56
C ILE A 121 -12.60 7.44 1.65
N ARG A 122 -13.50 6.51 2.04
CA ARG A 122 -14.69 6.17 1.24
C ARG A 122 -15.58 7.39 1.02
N ARG A 123 -15.91 8.12 2.08
CA ARG A 123 -16.74 9.33 2.00
C ARG A 123 -16.10 10.44 1.16
N ALA A 124 -14.77 10.59 1.25
CA ALA A 124 -14.04 11.56 0.45
C ALA A 124 -14.04 11.21 -1.06
N LEU A 125 -14.18 9.93 -1.41
CA LEU A 125 -14.19 9.44 -2.79
C LEU A 125 -15.60 9.27 -3.37
N GLU A 126 -16.61 9.05 -2.53
CA GLU A 126 -18.00 8.82 -2.95
C GLU A 126 -18.51 10.02 -3.77
N GLY A 127 -18.93 9.73 -5.02
CA GLY A 127 -19.42 10.76 -5.94
C GLY A 127 -18.34 11.60 -6.63
N ALA A 128 -17.04 11.34 -6.38
CA ALA A 128 -15.97 11.99 -7.12
C ALA A 128 -16.04 11.62 -8.62
N GLY A 129 -15.94 12.61 -9.50
CA GLY A 129 -16.02 12.44 -10.95
C GLY A 129 -15.07 13.36 -11.69
N GLY A 130 -14.91 13.13 -12.99
CA GLY A 130 -14.12 14.02 -13.87
C GLY A 130 -12.68 14.26 -13.35
N PRO A 131 -12.22 15.52 -13.26
CA PRO A 131 -10.88 15.85 -12.78
C PRO A 131 -10.57 15.36 -11.36
N ASP A 132 -11.57 15.36 -10.46
CA ASP A 132 -11.40 14.96 -9.07
C ASP A 132 -11.11 13.46 -8.94
N LEU A 133 -11.85 12.63 -9.68
CA LEU A 133 -11.59 11.20 -9.75
C LEU A 133 -10.22 10.89 -10.39
N PHE A 134 -9.85 11.64 -11.43
CA PHE A 134 -8.53 11.50 -12.05
C PHE A 134 -7.41 11.82 -11.05
N ALA A 135 -7.54 12.91 -10.30
CA ALA A 135 -6.58 13.28 -9.26
C ALA A 135 -6.53 12.22 -8.15
N ALA A 136 -7.68 11.70 -7.70
CA ALA A 136 -7.75 10.63 -6.71
C ALA A 136 -7.03 9.36 -7.16
N VAL A 137 -7.26 8.91 -8.40
CA VAL A 137 -6.56 7.73 -8.95
C VAL A 137 -5.07 7.99 -9.09
N LEU A 138 -4.67 9.17 -9.55
CA LEU A 138 -3.25 9.51 -9.70
C LEU A 138 -2.51 9.53 -8.34
N VAL A 139 -3.10 10.16 -7.33
CA VAL A 139 -2.45 10.34 -6.03
C VAL A 139 -2.61 9.10 -5.15
N ILE A 140 -3.83 8.65 -4.91
CA ILE A 140 -4.12 7.55 -3.97
C ILE A 140 -3.88 6.19 -4.62
N GLY A 141 -4.23 6.05 -5.89
CA GLY A 141 -4.01 4.83 -6.67
C GLY A 141 -2.53 4.62 -6.99
N ILE A 142 -1.94 5.57 -7.72
CA ILE A 142 -0.62 5.40 -8.33
C ILE A 142 0.51 5.89 -7.42
N MET A 143 0.48 7.16 -7.02
CA MET A 143 1.60 7.80 -6.32
C MET A 143 1.85 7.19 -4.94
N ALA A 144 0.80 7.02 -4.13
CA ALA A 144 0.89 6.42 -2.80
C ALA A 144 1.35 4.96 -2.88
N GLY A 145 0.65 4.13 -3.66
CA GLY A 145 1.00 2.71 -3.82
C GLY A 145 2.43 2.50 -4.33
N ALA A 146 2.90 3.32 -5.27
CA ALA A 146 4.27 3.25 -5.76
C ALA A 146 5.30 3.68 -4.71
N ALA A 147 5.08 4.81 -4.02
CA ALA A 147 6.00 5.30 -3.00
C ALA A 147 6.14 4.33 -1.82
N GLU A 148 5.02 3.74 -1.40
CA GLU A 148 4.98 2.72 -0.35
C GLU A 148 5.74 1.46 -0.77
N GLU A 149 5.52 0.92 -1.95
CA GLU A 149 6.22 -0.30 -2.39
C GLU A 149 7.72 -0.06 -2.61
N ILE A 150 8.11 1.11 -3.13
CA ILE A 150 9.52 1.48 -3.27
C ILE A 150 10.20 1.54 -1.88
N PHE A 151 9.54 2.15 -0.89
CA PHE A 151 10.08 2.24 0.46
C PHE A 151 10.10 0.89 1.18
N PHE A 152 8.96 0.20 1.25
CA PHE A 152 8.83 -0.98 2.08
C PHE A 152 9.43 -2.23 1.43
N ARG A 153 9.26 -2.43 0.11
CA ARG A 153 9.70 -3.66 -0.56
C ARG A 153 11.05 -3.43 -1.19
N GLY A 154 11.20 -2.29 -1.86
CA GLY A 154 12.45 -1.93 -2.50
C GLY A 154 13.58 -1.68 -1.50
N TYR A 155 13.35 -0.81 -0.51
CA TYR A 155 14.35 -0.51 0.52
C TYR A 155 14.22 -1.44 1.75
N MET A 156 13.18 -1.30 2.56
CA MET A 156 13.15 -1.84 3.93
C MET A 156 13.26 -3.38 3.99
N GLN A 157 12.41 -4.09 3.25
CA GLN A 157 12.43 -5.54 3.18
C GLN A 157 13.74 -6.05 2.57
N THR A 158 14.25 -5.44 1.50
CA THR A 158 15.53 -5.83 0.89
C THR A 158 16.67 -5.72 1.89
N ARG A 159 16.75 -4.61 2.63
CA ARG A 159 17.78 -4.40 3.65
C ARG A 159 17.68 -5.39 4.80
N PHE A 160 16.47 -5.74 5.24
CA PHE A 160 16.30 -6.83 6.21
C PHE A 160 16.73 -8.17 5.63
N ARG A 161 16.39 -8.45 4.36
CA ARG A 161 16.71 -9.73 3.71
C ARG A 161 18.22 -9.98 3.60
N GLU A 162 19.06 -8.95 3.56
CA GLU A 162 20.51 -9.09 3.60
C GLU A 162 21.04 -9.71 4.91
N ALA A 163 20.30 -9.59 6.01
CA ALA A 163 20.72 -10.08 7.33
C ALA A 163 19.81 -11.16 7.91
N TRP A 164 18.54 -11.22 7.49
CA TRP A 164 17.49 -12.06 8.06
C TRP A 164 16.90 -13.02 7.04
N PRO A 165 16.35 -14.18 7.48
CA PRO A 165 15.60 -15.06 6.60
C PRO A 165 14.37 -14.36 6.01
N ALA A 166 13.94 -14.82 4.84
CA ALA A 166 12.85 -14.21 4.07
C ALA A 166 11.59 -13.96 4.89
N GLY A 167 11.14 -14.94 5.70
CA GLY A 167 9.95 -14.80 6.52
C GLY A 167 10.04 -13.64 7.53
N ALA A 168 11.18 -13.49 8.22
CA ALA A 168 11.38 -12.40 9.17
C ALA A 168 11.41 -11.03 8.46
N ALA A 169 12.11 -10.93 7.33
CA ALA A 169 12.14 -9.70 6.53
C ALA A 169 10.74 -9.28 6.05
N ILE A 170 9.94 -10.24 5.56
CA ILE A 170 8.55 -10.01 5.13
C ILE A 170 7.70 -9.51 6.30
N VAL A 171 7.68 -10.25 7.42
CA VAL A 171 6.80 -9.93 8.56
C VAL A 171 7.15 -8.58 9.15
N THR A 172 8.44 -8.27 9.34
CA THR A 172 8.83 -6.98 9.91
C THR A 172 8.52 -5.81 8.99
N ALA A 173 8.77 -5.94 7.67
CA ALA A 173 8.42 -4.89 6.72
C ALA A 173 6.91 -4.69 6.59
N ALA A 174 6.12 -5.78 6.60
CA ALA A 174 4.66 -5.71 6.57
C ALA A 174 4.07 -5.08 7.85
N ALA A 175 4.65 -5.38 9.02
CA ALA A 175 4.26 -4.75 10.28
C ALA A 175 4.57 -3.25 10.29
N ALA A 176 5.77 -2.86 9.84
CA ALA A 176 6.13 -1.45 9.70
C ALA A 176 5.22 -0.71 8.69
N PHE A 177 4.83 -1.39 7.61
CA PHE A 177 3.87 -0.85 6.65
C PHE A 177 2.48 -0.61 7.27
N GLY A 178 1.97 -1.58 8.02
CA GLY A 178 0.71 -1.43 8.75
C GLY A 178 0.77 -0.29 9.77
N LEU A 179 1.79 -0.26 10.62
CA LEU A 179 1.94 0.74 11.68
C LEU A 179 2.01 2.18 11.18
N LEU A 180 2.44 2.41 9.94
CA LEU A 180 2.52 3.76 9.35
C LEU A 180 1.14 4.44 9.24
N HIS A 181 0.06 3.67 9.23
CA HIS A 181 -1.30 4.19 9.03
C HIS A 181 -1.94 4.77 10.30
N LEU A 182 -1.34 4.56 11.48
CA LEU A 182 -1.75 5.12 12.78
C LEU A 182 -3.22 4.89 13.19
N GLU A 183 -3.92 3.98 12.53
CA GLU A 183 -5.29 3.57 12.83
C GLU A 183 -5.32 2.04 12.80
N TRP A 184 -5.83 1.40 13.85
CA TRP A 184 -5.60 -0.03 14.08
C TRP A 184 -6.24 -0.92 13.00
N LEU A 185 -7.41 -0.55 12.48
CA LEU A 185 -8.10 -1.31 11.45
C LEU A 185 -7.34 -1.16 10.14
N HIS A 186 -7.03 0.08 9.74
CA HIS A 186 -6.25 0.34 8.53
C HIS A 186 -4.87 -0.34 8.59
N ALA A 187 -4.20 -0.28 9.74
CA ALA A 187 -2.93 -0.94 9.98
C ALA A 187 -3.01 -2.46 9.82
N LEU A 188 -4.09 -3.08 10.29
CA LEU A 188 -4.32 -4.53 10.11
C LEU A 188 -4.54 -4.89 8.64
N LEU A 189 -5.34 -4.12 7.90
CA LEU A 189 -5.59 -4.35 6.48
C LEU A 189 -4.29 -4.19 5.66
N ALA A 190 -3.53 -3.13 5.94
CA ALA A 190 -2.24 -2.87 5.33
C ALA A 190 -1.21 -3.95 5.67
N LEU A 191 -1.20 -4.47 6.92
CA LEU A 191 -0.35 -5.60 7.30
C LEU A 191 -0.66 -6.84 6.44
N MET A 192 -1.93 -7.20 6.25
CA MET A 192 -2.33 -8.38 5.47
C MET A 192 -1.92 -8.27 4.00
N LEU A 193 -2.21 -7.13 3.35
CA LEU A 193 -1.69 -6.84 2.00
C LEU A 193 -0.16 -6.84 1.99
N GLY A 194 0.44 -6.31 3.04
CA GLY A 194 1.88 -6.18 3.13
C GLY A 194 2.63 -7.51 3.23
N LEU A 195 2.04 -8.51 3.89
CA LEU A 195 2.54 -9.88 3.92
C LEU A 195 2.48 -10.51 2.51
N TRP A 196 1.39 -10.29 1.79
CA TRP A 196 1.24 -10.75 0.41
C TRP A 196 2.26 -10.12 -0.54
N PHE A 197 2.41 -8.79 -0.51
CA PHE A 197 3.40 -8.08 -1.33
C PHE A 197 4.83 -8.47 -0.99
N GLY A 198 5.13 -8.67 0.28
CA GLY A 198 6.46 -9.13 0.70
C GLY A 198 6.74 -10.55 0.22
N TYR A 199 5.76 -11.45 0.32
CA TYR A 199 5.84 -12.80 -0.23
C TYR A 199 6.09 -12.78 -1.74
N VAL A 200 5.27 -12.05 -2.50
CA VAL A 200 5.42 -11.92 -3.96
C VAL A 200 6.82 -11.40 -4.32
N THR A 201 7.30 -10.39 -3.60
CA THR A 201 8.63 -9.81 -3.82
C THR A 201 9.73 -10.86 -3.68
N GLU A 202 9.71 -11.66 -2.61
CA GLU A 202 10.66 -12.77 -2.41
C GLU A 202 10.54 -13.85 -3.50
N ARG A 203 9.32 -14.18 -3.91
CA ARG A 203 9.07 -15.20 -4.91
C ARG A 203 9.56 -14.81 -6.31
N MET A 204 9.39 -13.55 -6.68
CA MET A 204 9.77 -13.07 -8.01
C MET A 204 11.20 -12.56 -8.07
N GLY A 205 11.78 -12.17 -6.92
CA GLY A 205 13.09 -11.52 -6.86
C GLY A 205 13.04 -10.02 -7.16
N SER A 206 11.85 -9.46 -7.40
CA SER A 206 11.60 -8.08 -7.78
C SER A 206 10.44 -7.48 -6.98
N ALA A 207 10.53 -6.20 -6.65
CA ALA A 207 9.44 -5.44 -6.05
C ALA A 207 8.44 -4.91 -7.10
N LEU A 208 8.78 -4.93 -8.40
CA LEU A 208 7.91 -4.41 -9.46
C LEU A 208 6.55 -5.11 -9.57
N PRO A 209 6.44 -6.45 -9.41
CA PRO A 209 5.14 -7.12 -9.44
C PRO A 209 4.22 -6.68 -8.29
N SER A 210 4.77 -6.48 -7.09
CA SER A 210 4.02 -5.97 -5.94
C SER A 210 3.62 -4.52 -6.13
N LEU A 211 4.53 -3.69 -6.65
CA LEU A 211 4.26 -2.30 -7.03
C LEU A 211 3.09 -2.20 -8.03
N ALA A 212 3.15 -2.96 -9.12
CA ALA A 212 2.09 -2.95 -10.12
C ALA A 212 0.74 -3.41 -9.51
N ALA A 213 0.76 -4.48 -8.71
CA ALA A 213 -0.46 -5.00 -8.10
C ALA A 213 -1.04 -4.07 -7.04
N HIS A 214 -0.21 -3.37 -6.26
CA HIS A 214 -0.64 -2.38 -5.28
C HIS A 214 -1.25 -1.15 -5.98
N VAL A 215 -0.60 -0.63 -7.02
CA VAL A 215 -1.12 0.49 -7.82
C VAL A 215 -2.47 0.13 -8.45
N ILE A 216 -2.59 -1.07 -9.04
CA ILE A 216 -3.85 -1.54 -9.62
C ILE A 216 -4.92 -1.69 -8.53
N ASN A 217 -4.58 -2.26 -7.37
CA ASN A 217 -5.50 -2.42 -6.26
C ASN A 217 -6.06 -1.09 -5.77
N ASN A 218 -5.21 -0.10 -5.51
CA ASN A 218 -5.65 1.19 -4.99
C ASN A 218 -6.41 1.98 -6.06
N SER A 219 -6.01 1.88 -7.34
CA SER A 219 -6.74 2.50 -8.44
C SER A 219 -8.14 1.90 -8.62
N MET A 220 -8.27 0.57 -8.55
CA MET A 220 -9.55 -0.13 -8.60
C MET A 220 -10.42 0.21 -7.38
N PHE A 221 -9.86 0.22 -6.18
CA PHE A 221 -10.56 0.63 -4.97
C PHE A 221 -11.11 2.05 -5.10
N THR A 222 -10.28 2.99 -5.59
CA THR A 222 -10.64 4.39 -5.77
C THR A 222 -11.77 4.54 -6.80
N LEU A 223 -11.61 3.91 -7.97
CA LEU A 223 -12.58 3.96 -9.05
C LEU A 223 -13.93 3.36 -8.65
N LEU A 224 -13.92 2.16 -8.06
CA LEU A 224 -15.15 1.47 -7.67
C LEU A 224 -15.86 2.20 -6.53
N THR A 225 -15.12 2.73 -5.56
CA THR A 225 -15.73 3.51 -4.47
C THR A 225 -16.41 4.78 -5.00
N ALA A 226 -15.77 5.48 -5.95
CA ALA A 226 -16.33 6.69 -6.52
C ALA A 226 -17.54 6.44 -7.44
N THR A 227 -17.53 5.35 -8.22
CA THR A 227 -18.52 5.11 -9.29
C THR A 227 -19.64 4.13 -8.92
N VAL A 228 -19.33 3.12 -8.11
CA VAL A 228 -20.29 2.07 -7.69
C VAL A 228 -20.73 2.30 -6.24
N GLY A 229 -19.88 2.91 -5.42
CA GLY A 229 -20.12 3.11 -4.01
C GLY A 229 -19.79 1.86 -3.18
N THR A 230 -20.11 1.94 -1.89
CA THR A 230 -19.77 0.91 -0.91
C THR A 230 -20.88 -0.14 -0.78
N VAL A 231 -20.55 -1.42 -0.94
CA VAL A 231 -21.50 -2.52 -0.71
C VAL A 231 -21.67 -2.75 0.79
N THR A 232 -22.81 -2.35 1.36
CA THR A 232 -23.08 -2.46 2.81
C THR A 232 -23.94 -3.67 3.19
N ALA A 233 -24.66 -4.25 2.23
CA ALA A 233 -25.58 -5.35 2.50
C ALA A 233 -24.83 -6.64 2.90
N PHE A 234 -25.39 -7.37 3.86
CA PHE A 234 -24.77 -8.58 4.44
C PHE A 234 -24.58 -9.69 3.39
N ALA A 235 -25.65 -10.11 2.69
CA ALA A 235 -25.60 -11.25 1.79
C ALA A 235 -24.60 -11.07 0.61
N PRO A 236 -24.54 -9.91 -0.08
CA PRO A 236 -23.51 -9.66 -1.09
C PRO A 236 -22.08 -9.73 -0.52
N ASN A 237 -21.84 -9.18 0.66
CA ASN A 237 -20.52 -9.24 1.29
C ASN A 237 -20.10 -10.66 1.65
N VAL A 238 -21.02 -11.53 2.07
CA VAL A 238 -20.72 -12.96 2.26
C VAL A 238 -20.29 -13.61 0.94
N GLY A 239 -21.05 -13.39 -0.13
CA GLY A 239 -20.73 -13.93 -1.46
C GLY A 239 -19.37 -13.44 -1.99
N LEU A 240 -19.11 -12.14 -1.87
CA LEU A 240 -17.85 -11.52 -2.28
C LEU A 240 -16.66 -12.02 -1.44
N ALA A 241 -16.82 -12.14 -0.12
CA ALA A 241 -15.77 -12.66 0.75
C ALA A 241 -15.42 -14.11 0.40
N VAL A 242 -16.42 -14.98 0.27
CA VAL A 242 -16.19 -16.41 -0.04
C VAL A 242 -15.60 -16.58 -1.44
N GLY A 243 -16.18 -15.93 -2.46
CA GLY A 243 -15.70 -16.02 -3.84
C GLY A 243 -14.27 -15.52 -3.99
N SER A 244 -13.96 -14.35 -3.44
CA SER A 244 -12.62 -13.79 -3.47
C SER A 244 -11.63 -14.59 -2.62
N ALA A 245 -12.05 -15.20 -1.52
CA ALA A 245 -11.16 -16.06 -0.72
C ALA A 245 -10.71 -17.30 -1.52
N VAL A 246 -11.61 -17.90 -2.29
CA VAL A 246 -11.28 -19.02 -3.19
C VAL A 246 -10.31 -18.55 -4.29
N ILE A 247 -10.58 -17.42 -4.94
CA ILE A 247 -9.70 -16.86 -5.97
C ILE A 247 -8.30 -16.58 -5.39
N PHE A 248 -8.23 -15.95 -4.23
CA PHE A 248 -6.97 -15.65 -3.56
C PHE A 248 -6.19 -16.94 -3.25
N ALA A 249 -6.85 -17.96 -2.70
CA ALA A 249 -6.21 -19.24 -2.41
C ALA A 249 -5.65 -19.92 -3.68
N LEU A 250 -6.37 -19.86 -4.80
CA LEU A 250 -5.91 -20.38 -6.08
C LEU A 250 -4.70 -19.60 -6.62
N CYS A 251 -4.72 -18.27 -6.52
CA CYS A 251 -3.59 -17.41 -6.89
C CYS A 251 -2.35 -17.69 -6.03
N VAL A 252 -2.53 -17.83 -4.71
CA VAL A 252 -1.45 -18.20 -3.78
C VAL A 252 -0.88 -19.57 -4.15
N ALA A 253 -1.74 -20.57 -4.39
CA ALA A 253 -1.29 -21.91 -4.80
C ALA A 253 -0.50 -21.86 -6.11
N PHE A 254 -0.95 -21.07 -7.09
CA PHE A 254 -0.26 -20.87 -8.36
C PHE A 254 1.12 -20.24 -8.18
N VAL A 255 1.22 -19.13 -7.46
CA VAL A 255 2.48 -18.42 -7.19
C VAL A 255 3.44 -19.29 -6.34
N THR A 256 2.91 -20.11 -5.44
CA THR A 256 3.71 -20.98 -4.57
C THR A 256 4.39 -22.13 -5.33
N ARG A 257 3.83 -22.57 -6.46
CA ARG A 257 4.49 -23.56 -7.33
C ARG A 257 5.80 -23.05 -7.94
N ARG A 258 6.07 -21.74 -7.90
CA ARG A 258 7.16 -21.10 -8.64
C ARG A 258 8.62 -21.24 -8.19
N ARG A 259 9.07 -22.03 -7.20
CA ARG A 259 10.46 -21.97 -6.62
C ARG A 259 10.99 -20.53 -6.28
N ALA A 260 11.56 -20.35 -5.09
CA ALA A 260 12.18 -19.06 -4.74
C ALA A 260 13.54 -18.88 -5.47
N PRO A 261 14.08 -17.66 -5.62
CA PRO A 261 15.48 -17.49 -6.01
C PRO A 261 16.38 -18.22 -5.02
N VAL A 262 17.42 -18.89 -5.53
CA VAL A 262 18.56 -19.27 -4.70
C VAL A 262 19.24 -17.96 -4.33
N ALA A 263 19.38 -17.68 -3.03
CA ALA A 263 20.14 -16.52 -2.58
C ALA A 263 21.60 -16.70 -3.04
N SER A 264 22.08 -15.81 -3.92
CA SER A 264 23.49 -15.72 -4.31
C SER A 264 24.28 -14.98 -3.26
#